data_AF-X1APN6-F1
#
_entry.id   AF-X1APN6-F1
#
_cell.length_a   1.000
_cell.length_b   1.000
_cell.length_c   1.000
_cell.angle_alpha   90.00
_cell.angle_beta   90.00
_cell.angle_gamma   90.00
#
_symmetry.space_group_name_H-M   'P 1'
#
loop_
_entity.id
_entity.type
_entity.pdbx_description
1 polymer ?
#
loop_
_entity_poly.entity_id
_entity_poly.type
_entity_poly.pdbx_seq_one_letter_code
_entity_poly.pdbx_strand_id
1 'polypeptide(L)' 'MSKKGVEQKPSKTAMIAALHRAVANKEFKNERFGPDYLAEYFLPSHFKFFINNLLRIPLI' A
#
# COMPACT_ATOMS: atom_id res chain seq x y z
N MET A 1 -13.96 -31.70 -1.88
CA MET A 1 -13.39 -30.34 -1.90
C MET A 1 -12.63 -30.10 -0.61
N SER A 2 -11.30 -29.99 -0.66
CA SER A 2 -10.53 -29.60 0.52
C SER A 2 -10.95 -28.18 0.93
N LYS A 3 -11.38 -28.00 2.18
CA LYS A 3 -11.68 -26.70 2.76
C LYS A 3 -10.36 -25.95 2.94
N LYS A 4 -9.78 -25.44 1.85
CA LYS A 4 -8.70 -24.44 1.94
C LYS A 4 -9.33 -23.21 2.58
N GLY A 5 -9.15 -23.07 3.89
CA GLY A 5 -9.54 -21.87 4.62
C GLY A 5 -8.89 -20.66 3.94
N VAL A 6 -9.65 -19.58 3.80
CA VAL A 6 -9.10 -18.31 3.33
C VAL A 6 -7.98 -17.94 4.30
N GLU A 7 -6.75 -17.86 3.78
CA GLU A 7 -5.60 -17.48 4.59
C GLU A 7 -5.82 -16.03 5.03
N GLN A 8 -6.01 -15.85 6.34
CA GLN A 8 -6.39 -14.55 6.92
C GLN A 8 -5.28 -13.50 6.82
N LYS A 9 -4.04 -13.95 6.58
CA LYS A 9 -2.87 -13.08 6.50
C LYS A 9 -2.50 -12.86 5.03
N PRO A 10 -2.34 -11.60 4.57
CA PRO A 10 -1.86 -11.35 3.23
C PRO A 10 -0.44 -11.91 3.05
N SER A 11 -0.15 -12.42 1.86
CA SER A 11 1.21 -12.81 1.50
C SER A 11 2.15 -11.59 1.55
N LYS A 12 3.44 -11.85 1.74
CA LYS A 12 4.47 -10.80 1.70
C LYS A 12 4.41 -9.99 0.40
N THR A 13 4.19 -10.68 -0.73
CA THR A 13 4.06 -10.05 -2.05
C THR A 13 2.86 -9.12 -2.13
N ALA A 14 1.70 -9.54 -1.60
CA ALA A 14 0.51 -8.71 -1.59
C ALA A 14 0.72 -7.43 -0.76
N MET A 15 1.38 -7.55 0.40
CA MET A 15 1.69 -6.41 1.26
C MET A 15 2.67 -5.42 0.59
N ILE A 16 3.73 -5.92 -0.06
CA ILE A 16 4.68 -5.08 -0.81
C ILE A 16 3.98 -4.40 -1.99
N ALA A 17 3.15 -5.12 -2.74
CA ALA A 17 2.41 -4.54 -3.86
C ALA A 17 1.44 -3.43 -3.41
N ALA A 18 0.74 -3.61 -2.29
CA ALA A 18 -0.09 -2.57 -1.68
C ALA A 18 0.74 -1.34 -1.26
N LEU A 19 1.95 -1.56 -0.71
CA LEU A 19 2.86 -0.49 -0.34
C LEU A 19 3.25 0.36 -1.57
N HIS A 20 3.70 -0.27 -2.65
CA HIS A 20 4.06 0.45 -3.89
C HIS A 20 2.89 1.24 -4.46
N ARG A 21 1.68 0.66 -4.47
CA ARG A 21 0.47 1.34 -4.96
C ARG A 21 0.08 2.53 -4.09
N ALA A 22 0.18 2.40 -2.76
CA ALA A 22 -0.10 3.50 -1.83
C ALA A 22 0.88 4.67 -2.02
N VAL A 23 2.18 4.36 -2.20
CA VAL A 23 3.21 5.37 -2.50
C VAL A 23 2.91 6.07 -3.83
N ALA A 24 2.69 5.30 -4.90
CA ALA A 24 2.39 5.87 -6.22
C ALA A 24 1.13 6.77 -6.20
N ASN A 25 0.06 6.31 -5.54
CA ASN A 25 -1.17 7.09 -5.39
C ASN A 25 -0.92 8.44 -4.69
N LYS A 26 -0.03 8.46 -3.69
CA LYS A 26 0.31 9.66 -2.94
C LYS A 26 1.19 10.63 -3.73
N GLU A 27 2.22 10.13 -4.40
CA GLU A 27 3.15 10.93 -5.20
C GLU A 27 2.47 11.56 -6.41
N PHE A 28 1.66 10.77 -7.13
CA PHE A 28 1.07 11.18 -8.40
C PHE A 28 -0.38 11.66 -8.28
N LYS A 29 -0.94 11.76 -7.05
CA LYS A 29 -2.28 12.31 -6.75
C LYS A 29 -3.40 11.84 -7.71
N ASN A 30 -3.50 10.53 -7.98
CA ASN A 30 -4.46 9.94 -8.93
C ASN A 30 -4.33 10.41 -10.40
N GLU A 31 -3.17 10.92 -10.84
CA GLU A 31 -2.89 11.06 -12.27
C GLU A 31 -2.79 9.68 -12.96
N ARG A 32 -2.60 9.68 -14.29
CA ARG A 32 -2.69 8.54 -15.24
C ARG A 32 -2.09 7.20 -14.77
N PHE A 33 -1.17 7.19 -13.80
CA PHE A 33 -0.58 6.00 -13.20
C PHE A 33 -0.77 6.01 -11.67
N GLY A 34 -1.56 5.07 -11.14
CA GLY A 34 -1.66 4.81 -9.70
C GLY A 34 -2.93 5.28 -8.96
N PRO A 35 -4.15 5.20 -9.53
CA PRO A 35 -5.35 5.49 -8.76
C PRO A 35 -5.75 4.29 -7.89
N ASP A 36 -4.98 4.03 -6.84
CA ASP A 36 -5.35 3.08 -5.78
C ASP A 36 -5.29 3.78 -4.43
N TYR A 37 -6.25 4.69 -4.22
CA TYR A 37 -6.45 5.38 -2.94
C TYR A 37 -6.85 4.43 -1.80
N LEU A 38 -7.23 3.18 -2.13
CA LEU A 38 -7.57 2.16 -1.15
C LEU A 38 -6.35 1.36 -0.68
N ALA A 39 -5.25 1.34 -1.44
CA ALA A 39 -4.05 0.55 -1.12
C ALA A 39 -3.51 0.82 0.29
N GLU A 40 -3.54 2.07 0.74
CA GLU A 40 -3.07 2.45 2.07
C GLU A 40 -3.87 1.76 3.17
N TYR A 41 -5.18 1.55 3.01
CA TYR A 41 -6.05 0.96 4.03
C TYR A 41 -5.61 -0.45 4.43
N PHE A 42 -5.10 -1.23 3.48
CA PHE A 42 -4.65 -2.60 3.67
C PHE A 42 -3.26 -2.71 4.31
N LEU A 43 -2.57 -1.59 4.52
CA LEU A 43 -1.25 -1.58 5.14
C LEU A 43 -1.34 -1.56 6.67
N PRO A 44 -0.41 -2.24 7.36
CA PRO A 44 -0.16 -2.05 8.78
C PRO A 44 0.13 -0.59 9.16
N SER A 45 -0.18 -0.21 10.40
CA SER A 45 -0.06 1.17 10.89
C SER A 45 1.35 1.78 10.76
N HIS A 46 2.41 0.97 10.89
CA HIS A 46 3.79 1.45 10.74
C HIS A 46 4.12 1.90 9.32
N PHE A 47 3.60 1.22 8.29
CA PHE A 47 3.76 1.65 6.90
C PHE A 47 2.95 2.92 6.60
N LYS A 48 1.73 3.03 7.15
CA LYS A 48 0.91 4.25 7.04
C LYS A 48 1.63 5.47 7.63
N PHE A 49 2.22 5.29 8.82
CA PHE A 49 3.04 6.34 9.46
C PHE A 49 4.20 6.77 8.56
N PHE A 50 4.90 5.81 7.96
CA PHE A 50 6.03 6.08 7.08
C PHE A 50 5.62 6.82 5.80
N ILE A 51 4.59 6.34 5.10
CA ILE A 51 4.03 7.01 3.91
C ILE A 51 3.58 8.43 4.26
N ASN A 52 2.98 8.63 5.44
CA ASN A 52 2.43 9.93 5.83
C ASN A 52 3.46 10.96 6.28
N ASN A 53 4.56 10.52 6.90
CA ASN A 53 5.56 11.42 7.46
C ASN A 53 6.84 11.52 6.63
N LEU A 54 7.30 10.43 5.98
CA LEU A 54 8.57 10.43 5.26
C LEU A 54 8.46 10.97 3.83
N LEU A 55 7.41 10.62 3.08
CA LEU A 55 7.17 11.17 1.71
C LEU A 55 6.76 12.64 1.71
N ARG A 56 6.63 13.26 2.89
CA ARG A 56 6.41 14.71 3.02
C ARG A 56 7.71 15.51 2.98
N ILE A 57 8.86 14.83 3.10
CA ILE A 57 10.17 15.42 2.93
C ILE A 57 10.47 15.31 1.42
N PRO A 58 10.71 16.42 0.70
CA PRO A 58 11.14 16.32 -0.68
C PRO A 58 12.44 15.52 -0.69
N LEU A 59 12.45 14.38 -1.39
CA LEU A 59 13.68 13.71 -1.78
C LEU A 59 14.41 14.65 -2.74
N ILE A 60 15.34 15.44 -2.19
CA ILE A 60 16.34 16.21 -2.92
C ILE A 60 17.40 15.26 -3.43
#